data_AF-A0A8S9MP21-F1
#
_entry.id   AF-A0A8S9MP21-F1
#
_cell.length_a   1.000
_cell.length_b   1.000
_cell.length_c   1.000
_cell.angle_alpha   90.00
_cell.angle_beta   90.00
_cell.angle_gamma   90.00
#
_symmetry.space_group_name_H-M   'P 1'
#
loop_
_entity.id
_entity.type
_entity.pdbx_description
1 polymer ?
#
loop_
_entity_poly.entity_id
_entity_poly.type
_entity_poly.pdbx_seq_one_letter_code
_entity_poly.pdbx_strand_id
1 'polypeptide(L)'
;FGNKKAIEDERARLNDEMNRGYFADMKEFKEHGGKIADANKTVIPALSAVKFPELAVTLSNGKVLKLPISCSSGEVNEESLAVPKVSFVCLSFRASSQVQIIPHWLFVSFFKWNQENGMISSWSKPFLESFGDRKDLQVFEVSFIDKWLLGLAPIKKLLLRVLQKQKNNESSVLQRQVVYSFGDHYHFRKETKILNLLTGYILLLDKSGRIRWQGFGTATPEEVSQLLSCTSQLLEDQ
;
A
#
# COMPACT_ATOMS: atom_id res chain seq x y z
N PHE A 1 -1.56 5.72 -38.83
CA PHE A 1 -0.20 6.17 -38.43
C PHE A 1 -0.12 6.10 -36.91
N GLY A 2 0.66 5.16 -36.38
CA GLY A 2 0.81 4.99 -34.93
C GLY A 2 1.40 6.25 -34.29
N ASN A 3 0.86 6.62 -33.12
CA ASN A 3 1.25 7.79 -32.36
C ASN A 3 2.72 7.67 -31.93
N LYS A 4 3.65 8.26 -32.69
CA LYS A 4 5.11 8.16 -32.48
C LYS A 4 5.50 8.49 -31.03
N LYS A 5 4.84 9.49 -30.43
CA LYS A 5 5.02 9.88 -29.04
C LYS A 5 4.68 8.75 -28.07
N ALA A 6 3.54 8.07 -28.27
CA ALA A 6 3.16 6.94 -27.42
C ALA A 6 4.14 5.76 -27.51
N ILE A 7 4.74 5.55 -28.69
CA ILE A 7 5.76 4.51 -28.89
C ILE A 7 7.07 4.90 -28.19
N GLU A 8 7.45 6.18 -28.24
CA GLU A 8 8.64 6.70 -27.54
C GLU A 8 8.47 6.64 -26.01
N ASP A 9 7.31 7.06 -25.50
CA ASP A 9 6.98 6.99 -24.08
C ASP A 9 7.00 5.54 -23.58
N GLU A 10 6.44 4.60 -24.36
CA GLU A 10 6.45 3.17 -24.03
C GLU A 10 7.87 2.59 -24.07
N ARG A 11 8.71 2.99 -25.03
CA ARG A 11 10.12 2.59 -25.06
C ARG A 11 10.89 3.11 -23.84
N ALA A 12 10.64 4.35 -23.43
CA ALA A 12 11.25 4.93 -22.23
C ALA A 12 10.83 4.16 -20.97
N ARG A 13 9.54 3.83 -20.85
CA ARG A 13 8.99 2.99 -19.77
C ARG A 13 9.67 1.63 -19.71
N LEU A 14 9.70 0.90 -20.82
CA LEU A 14 10.32 -0.43 -20.90
C LEU A 14 11.80 -0.39 -20.55
N ASN A 15 12.52 0.65 -21.00
CA ASN A 15 13.94 0.80 -20.68
C ASN A 15 14.16 1.05 -19.18
N ASP A 16 13.34 1.89 -18.56
CA ASP A 16 13.40 2.16 -17.12
C ASP A 16 13.06 0.91 -16.27
N GLU A 17 12.02 0.15 -16.64
CA GLU A 17 11.68 -1.11 -15.95
C GLU A 17 12.76 -2.19 -16.14
N MET A 18 13.40 -2.24 -17.31
CA MET A 18 14.50 -3.17 -17.59
C MET A 18 15.75 -2.81 -16.76
N ASN A 19 16.10 -1.53 -16.66
CA ASN A 19 17.26 -1.06 -15.89
C ASN A 19 17.14 -1.31 -14.38
N ARG A 20 15.91 -1.35 -13.87
CA ARG A 20 15.63 -1.55 -12.45
C ARG A 20 15.48 -3.02 -12.05
N GLY A 21 15.67 -3.95 -12.99
CA GLY A 21 15.24 -5.35 -12.90
C GLY A 21 15.37 -6.00 -11.53
N TYR A 22 14.45 -6.92 -11.21
CA TYR A 22 14.27 -7.63 -9.93
C TYR A 22 15.54 -7.97 -9.11
N PHE A 23 16.66 -8.24 -9.76
CA PHE A 23 17.95 -8.48 -9.11
C PHE A 23 18.51 -7.26 -8.36
N ALA A 24 18.27 -6.03 -8.84
CA ALA A 24 18.65 -4.80 -8.17
C ALA A 24 17.88 -4.62 -6.87
N ASP A 25 16.55 -4.78 -6.91
CA ASP A 25 15.68 -4.77 -5.73
C ASP A 25 16.11 -5.84 -4.70
N MET A 26 16.45 -7.05 -5.17
CA MET A 26 16.93 -8.14 -4.31
C MET A 26 18.31 -7.83 -3.70
N LYS A 27 19.22 -7.21 -4.47
CA LYS A 27 20.55 -6.83 -3.99
C LYS A 27 20.43 -5.78 -2.89
N GLU A 28 19.69 -4.71 -3.14
CA GLU A 28 19.47 -3.64 -2.16
C GLU A 28 18.79 -4.18 -0.89
N PHE A 29 17.79 -5.05 -1.06
CA PHE A 29 17.12 -5.69 0.06
C PHE A 29 18.06 -6.58 0.89
N LYS A 30 18.97 -7.32 0.26
CA LYS A 30 19.97 -8.13 0.99
C LYS A 30 20.98 -7.28 1.74
N GLU A 31 21.35 -6.13 1.18
CA GLU A 31 22.33 -5.22 1.78
C GLU A 31 21.73 -4.42 2.95
N HIS A 32 20.50 -3.94 2.82
CA HIS A 32 19.89 -2.99 3.76
C HIS A 32 18.65 -3.54 4.49
N GLY A 33 18.28 -4.80 4.25
CA GLY A 33 17.10 -5.42 4.88
C GLY A 33 15.78 -4.76 4.51
N GLY A 34 15.71 -4.07 3.35
CA GLY A 34 14.56 -3.26 2.92
C GLY A 34 14.47 -1.89 3.58
N LYS A 35 15.50 -1.44 4.32
CA LYS A 35 15.58 -0.07 4.83
C LYS A 35 16.20 0.85 3.78
N ILE A 36 15.34 1.48 2.99
CA ILE A 36 15.78 2.36 1.88
C ILE A 36 16.21 3.74 2.39
N ALA A 37 15.57 4.22 3.45
CA ALA A 37 15.86 5.50 4.09
C ALA A 37 15.29 5.51 5.52
N ASP A 38 15.77 6.45 6.34
CA ASP A 38 15.16 6.77 7.64
C ASP A 38 13.75 7.33 7.46
N ALA A 39 12.86 7.02 8.39
CA ALA A 39 11.54 7.63 8.42
C ALA A 39 11.63 9.14 8.75
N ASN A 40 10.58 9.86 8.39
CA ASN A 40 10.51 11.29 8.69
C ASN A 40 10.47 11.51 10.20
N LYS A 41 11.36 12.39 10.69
CA LYS A 41 11.39 12.71 12.13
C LYS A 41 10.24 13.61 12.58
N THR A 42 9.69 14.40 11.66
CA THR A 42 8.63 15.38 11.92
C THR A 42 7.60 15.37 10.79
N VAL A 43 6.43 15.95 11.06
CA VAL A 43 5.36 16.11 10.08
C VAL A 43 5.79 17.06 8.96
N ILE A 44 5.62 16.64 7.71
CA ILE A 44 5.85 17.49 6.53
C ILE A 44 4.80 18.63 6.54
N PRO A 45 5.19 19.90 6.39
CA PRO A 45 4.23 21.00 6.25
C PRO A 45 3.30 20.80 5.05
N ALA A 46 2.02 21.18 5.20
CA ALA A 46 1.02 20.98 4.14
C ALA A 46 1.37 21.66 2.81
N LEU A 47 2.11 22.77 2.85
CA LEU A 47 2.55 23.53 1.66
C LEU A 47 3.59 22.77 0.81
N SER A 48 4.41 21.92 1.44
CA SER A 48 5.43 21.10 0.78
C SER A 48 5.00 19.64 0.60
N ALA A 49 3.84 19.27 1.16
CA ALA A 49 3.34 17.91 1.13
C ALA A 49 2.82 17.54 -0.26
N VAL A 50 3.30 16.40 -0.77
CA VAL A 50 2.88 15.86 -2.07
C VAL A 50 1.49 15.22 -1.92
N LYS A 51 0.62 15.41 -2.91
CA LYS A 51 -0.69 14.75 -2.93
C LYS A 51 -0.53 13.26 -3.20
N PHE A 52 -1.20 12.42 -2.42
CA PHE A 52 -1.26 10.99 -2.69
C PHE A 52 -2.02 10.76 -4.02
N PRO A 53 -1.43 10.07 -5.00
CA PRO A 53 -2.10 9.82 -6.27
C PRO A 53 -3.36 8.99 -6.09
N GLU A 54 -4.34 9.18 -6.97
CA GLU A 54 -5.56 8.37 -6.93
C GLU A 54 -5.22 6.90 -7.19
N LEU A 55 -5.67 6.03 -6.28
CA LEU A 55 -5.42 4.61 -6.35
C LEU A 55 -6.73 3.83 -6.22
N ALA A 56 -7.07 3.07 -7.27
CA ALA A 56 -8.18 2.14 -7.22
C ALA A 56 -7.77 0.87 -6.45
N VAL A 57 -8.52 0.55 -5.41
CA VAL A 57 -8.29 -0.64 -4.57
C VAL A 57 -9.55 -1.48 -4.48
N THR A 58 -9.39 -2.80 -4.38
CA THR A 58 -10.47 -3.77 -4.29
C THR A 58 -10.40 -4.45 -2.92
N LEU A 59 -11.52 -4.45 -2.20
CA LEU A 59 -11.67 -5.20 -0.95
C LEU A 59 -11.78 -6.70 -1.22
N SER A 60 -11.58 -7.53 -0.19
CA SER A 60 -11.72 -8.99 -0.31
C SER A 60 -13.12 -9.45 -0.72
N ASN A 61 -14.17 -8.66 -0.45
CA ASN A 61 -15.54 -8.91 -0.90
C ASN A 61 -15.78 -8.52 -2.37
N GLY A 62 -14.78 -7.96 -3.07
CA GLY A 62 -14.88 -7.52 -4.45
C GLY A 62 -15.35 -6.07 -4.64
N LYS A 63 -15.76 -5.36 -3.58
CA LYS A 63 -16.10 -3.93 -3.65
C LYS A 63 -14.86 -3.12 -4.03
N VAL A 64 -15.03 -2.14 -4.90
CA VAL A 64 -13.96 -1.23 -5.32
C VAL A 64 -14.07 0.07 -4.53
N LEU A 65 -12.94 0.58 -4.07
CA LEU A 65 -12.78 1.85 -3.36
C LEU A 65 -11.68 2.66 -4.07
N LYS A 66 -11.73 3.98 -3.96
CA LYS A 66 -10.63 4.86 -4.39
C LYS A 66 -9.95 5.47 -3.16
N LEU A 67 -8.62 5.46 -3.16
CA LEU A 67 -7.78 6.15 -2.18
C LEU A 67 -7.12 7.38 -2.82
N PRO A 68 -6.94 8.49 -2.11
CA PRO A 68 -7.42 8.72 -0.74
C PRO A 68 -8.96 8.87 -0.71
N ILE A 69 -9.59 8.53 0.41
CA ILE A 69 -11.03 8.74 0.57
C ILE A 69 -11.29 10.24 0.58
N SER A 70 -11.98 10.72 -0.45
CA SER A 70 -12.44 12.10 -0.55
C SER A 70 -13.96 12.14 -0.47
N CYS A 71 -14.50 13.20 0.12
CA CYS A 71 -15.93 13.53 0.01
C CYS A 71 -16.19 13.92 -1.45
N SER A 72 -16.47 12.98 -2.34
CA SER A 72 -17.03 13.32 -3.65
C SER A 72 -18.54 13.48 -3.51
N SER A 73 -19.01 14.73 -3.56
CA SER A 73 -20.42 15.05 -3.72
C SER A 73 -20.93 14.44 -5.03
N GLY A 74 -21.72 13.38 -4.94
CA GLY A 74 -22.58 12.97 -6.06
C GLY A 74 -22.35 11.55 -6.60
N GLU A 75 -22.47 10.53 -5.76
CA GLU A 75 -23.11 9.27 -6.16
C GLU A 75 -23.61 8.54 -4.92
N VAL A 76 -24.93 8.37 -4.83
CA VAL A 76 -25.62 7.66 -3.76
C VAL A 76 -25.28 6.18 -3.88
N ASN A 77 -24.24 5.75 -3.19
CA ASN A 77 -24.13 4.38 -2.71
C ASN A 77 -24.08 4.47 -1.19
N GLU A 78 -25.11 3.94 -0.55
CA GLU A 78 -25.32 3.89 0.90
C GLU A 78 -24.18 3.13 1.58
N GLU A 79 -23.09 3.84 1.84
CA GLU A 79 -21.98 3.54 2.77
C GLU A 79 -20.99 4.72 2.59
N SER A 80 -21.45 5.94 2.80
CA SER A 80 -20.57 7.12 2.82
C SER A 80 -19.65 7.00 4.02
N LEU A 81 -18.48 6.40 3.83
CA LEU A 81 -17.41 6.41 4.84
C LEU A 81 -17.12 7.88 5.15
N ALA A 82 -17.36 8.29 6.41
CA ALA A 82 -17.00 9.63 6.86
C ALA A 82 -15.53 9.87 6.52
N VAL A 83 -15.23 11.03 5.92
CA VAL A 83 -13.84 11.36 5.54
C VAL A 83 -12.99 11.33 6.80
N PRO A 84 -11.99 10.44 6.85
CA PRO A 84 -11.12 10.36 8.01
C PRO A 84 -10.27 11.64 8.10
N LYS A 85 -10.02 12.10 9.33
CA LYS A 85 -9.11 13.21 9.57
C LYS A 85 -7.68 12.85 9.16
N VAL A 86 -7.29 11.60 9.43
CA VAL A 86 -5.99 11.05 9.04
C VAL A 86 -6.18 9.63 8.51
N SER A 87 -5.49 9.30 7.42
CA SER A 87 -5.44 7.93 6.88
C SER A 87 -4.03 7.38 7.01
N PHE A 88 -3.89 6.24 7.67
CA PHE A 88 -2.63 5.49 7.75
C PHE A 88 -2.61 4.44 6.65
N VAL A 89 -1.68 4.57 5.70
CA VAL A 89 -1.63 3.74 4.50
C VAL A 89 -0.31 2.99 4.45
N CYS A 90 -0.40 1.67 4.55
CA CYS A 90 0.71 0.74 4.41
C CYS A 90 0.70 0.16 3.00
N LEU A 91 1.79 0.34 2.25
CA LEU A 91 1.95 -0.17 0.90
C LEU A 91 2.91 -1.35 0.90
N SER A 92 2.51 -2.44 0.26
CA SER A 92 3.32 -3.64 0.07
C SER A 92 3.14 -4.16 -1.35
N PHE A 93 4.22 -4.56 -2.00
CA PHE A 93 4.13 -5.19 -3.31
C PHE A 93 4.31 -6.69 -3.15
N ARG A 94 3.34 -7.45 -3.66
CA ARG A 94 3.49 -8.88 -3.68
C ARG A 94 4.48 -9.24 -4.76
N ALA A 95 5.68 -9.63 -4.32
CA ALA A 95 6.60 -10.38 -5.16
C ALA A 95 5.89 -11.67 -5.56
N SER A 96 5.29 -11.68 -6.74
CA SER A 96 4.95 -12.93 -7.42
C SER A 96 6.27 -13.54 -7.84
N SER A 97 6.86 -14.35 -6.96
CA SER A 97 7.82 -15.36 -7.39
C SER A 97 7.19 -16.11 -8.58
N GLN A 98 8.01 -16.34 -9.59
CA GLN A 98 7.66 -16.94 -10.87
C GLN A 98 6.54 -17.97 -10.72
N VAL A 99 5.36 -17.66 -11.27
CA VAL A 99 4.27 -18.63 -11.41
C VAL A 99 4.66 -19.59 -12.54
N GLN A 100 5.74 -20.34 -12.32
CA GLN A 100 6.00 -21.58 -13.03
C GLN A 100 5.92 -22.68 -11.98
N ILE A 101 4.73 -23.27 -11.90
CA ILE A 101 4.43 -24.54 -11.23
C ILE A 101 4.73 -24.52 -9.72
N ILE A 102 3.92 -23.80 -8.94
CA ILE A 102 3.92 -23.94 -7.48
C ILE A 102 2.67 -24.76 -7.06
N PRO A 103 2.82 -25.89 -6.33
CA PRO A 103 1.71 -26.64 -5.77
C PRO A 103 0.78 -25.76 -4.91
N HIS A 104 -0.52 -26.04 -4.89
CA HIS A 104 -1.53 -25.25 -4.17
C HIS A 104 -1.17 -24.99 -2.69
N TRP A 105 -0.58 -25.97 -1.99
CA TRP A 105 -0.17 -25.80 -0.59
C TRP A 105 1.05 -24.87 -0.44
N LEU A 106 2.01 -24.89 -1.36
CA LEU A 106 3.12 -23.95 -1.41
C LEU A 106 2.65 -22.55 -1.83
N PHE A 107 1.68 -22.44 -2.74
CA PHE A 107 1.04 -21.16 -3.06
C PHE A 107 0.35 -20.57 -1.82
N VAL A 108 -0.39 -21.38 -1.05
CA VAL A 108 -1.06 -20.94 0.19
C VAL A 108 -0.06 -20.58 1.28
N SER A 109 1.00 -21.39 1.48
CA SER A 109 2.05 -21.09 2.47
C SER A 109 2.91 -19.89 2.07
N PHE A 110 3.21 -19.73 0.77
CA PHE A 110 3.90 -18.55 0.26
C PHE A 110 3.01 -17.31 0.38
N PHE A 111 1.73 -17.40 0.03
CA PHE A 111 0.78 -16.30 0.27
C PHE A 111 0.67 -15.97 1.76
N LYS A 112 0.67 -16.97 2.64
CA LYS A 112 0.67 -16.80 4.10
C LYS A 112 1.95 -16.10 4.58
N TRP A 113 3.12 -16.51 4.10
CA TRP A 113 4.41 -15.92 4.45
C TRP A 113 4.58 -14.49 3.90
N ASN A 114 4.10 -14.22 2.68
CA ASN A 114 4.14 -12.90 2.05
C ASN A 114 3.02 -11.96 2.57
N GLN A 115 1.99 -12.49 3.24
CA GLN A 115 0.95 -11.73 3.93
C GLN A 115 1.44 -11.28 5.32
N GLU A 116 2.25 -12.10 6.01
CA GLU A 116 3.04 -11.70 7.17
C GLU A 116 4.30 -10.92 6.71
N ASN A 117 4.09 -9.78 6.05
CA ASN A 117 5.17 -8.80 5.90
C ASN A 117 5.52 -8.29 7.30
N GLY A 118 6.51 -8.92 7.95
CA GLY A 118 7.02 -8.52 9.26
C GLY A 118 7.25 -7.01 9.35
N MET A 119 7.71 -6.42 8.24
CA MET A 119 7.84 -4.97 8.04
C MET A 119 6.54 -4.22 8.33
N ILE A 120 5.46 -4.46 7.57
CA ILE A 120 4.19 -3.72 7.77
C ILE A 120 3.65 -3.94 9.18
N SER A 121 3.72 -5.18 9.69
CA SER A 121 3.24 -5.49 11.04
C SER A 121 4.00 -4.77 12.15
N SER A 122 5.30 -4.47 11.94
CA SER A 122 6.12 -3.71 12.90
C SER A 122 5.64 -2.27 13.08
N TRP A 123 4.93 -1.72 12.08
CA TRP A 123 4.31 -0.40 12.15
C TRP A 123 2.83 -0.48 12.53
N SER A 124 2.07 -1.39 11.91
CA SER A 124 0.61 -1.39 12.04
C SER A 124 0.14 -1.89 13.41
N LYS A 125 0.85 -2.81 14.05
CA LYS A 125 0.52 -3.27 15.41
C LYS A 125 0.57 -2.13 16.45
N PRO A 126 1.71 -1.46 16.69
CA PRO A 126 1.76 -0.39 17.69
C PRO A 126 0.86 0.81 17.34
N PHE A 127 0.65 1.07 16.03
CA PHE A 127 -0.30 2.08 15.58
C PHE A 127 -1.74 1.74 15.98
N LEU A 128 -2.19 0.51 15.71
CA LEU A 128 -3.53 0.05 16.05
C LEU A 128 -3.74 -0.06 17.55
N GLU A 129 -2.72 -0.44 18.33
CA GLU A 129 -2.78 -0.43 19.79
C GLU A 129 -2.97 0.98 20.35
N SER A 130 -2.39 2.01 19.69
CA SER A 130 -2.49 3.40 20.14
C SER A 130 -3.76 4.12 19.66
N PHE A 131 -4.26 3.77 18.47
CA PHE A 131 -5.27 4.56 17.78
C PHE A 131 -6.49 3.76 17.27
N GLY A 132 -6.49 2.44 17.41
CA GLY A 132 -7.48 1.52 16.81
C GLY A 132 -8.93 1.68 17.29
N ASP A 133 -9.18 2.49 18.31
CA ASP A 133 -10.52 2.80 18.81
C ASP A 133 -11.12 4.07 18.18
N ARG A 134 -10.32 4.89 17.47
CA ARG A 134 -10.78 6.21 17.02
C ARG A 134 -11.41 6.18 15.63
N LYS A 135 -12.64 6.69 15.49
CA LYS A 135 -13.42 6.63 14.24
C LYS A 135 -12.97 7.64 13.16
N ASP A 136 -12.20 8.64 13.54
CA ASP A 136 -11.64 9.67 12.65
C ASP A 136 -10.32 9.25 12.00
N LEU A 137 -9.82 8.05 12.32
CA LEU A 137 -8.68 7.40 11.68
C LEU A 137 -9.13 6.20 10.86
N GLN A 138 -8.46 6.00 9.72
CA GLN A 138 -8.62 4.78 8.93
C GLN A 138 -7.27 4.18 8.59
N VAL A 139 -7.17 2.86 8.70
CA VAL A 139 -5.95 2.11 8.41
C VAL A 139 -6.16 1.28 7.14
N PHE A 140 -5.36 1.55 6.11
CA PHE A 140 -5.36 0.82 4.86
C PHE A 140 -4.06 0.04 4.71
N GLU A 141 -4.18 -1.26 4.52
CA GLU A 141 -3.06 -2.08 4.07
C GLU A 141 -3.29 -2.45 2.61
N VAL A 142 -2.56 -1.77 1.75
CA VAL A 142 -2.63 -1.93 0.30
C VAL A 142 -1.58 -2.96 -0.12
N SER A 143 -2.06 -4.05 -0.70
CA SER A 143 -1.22 -5.05 -1.36
C SER A 143 -1.34 -4.91 -2.88
N PHE A 144 -0.25 -4.51 -3.52
CA PHE A 144 -0.15 -4.41 -4.98
C PHE A 144 0.08 -5.79 -5.60
N ILE A 145 -0.69 -6.08 -6.65
CA ILE A 145 -0.63 -7.29 -7.44
C ILE A 145 -0.34 -6.88 -8.88
N ASP A 146 0.96 -6.87 -9.20
CA ASP A 146 1.47 -6.26 -10.43
C ASP A 146 1.32 -7.16 -11.68
N LYS A 147 0.88 -8.41 -11.52
CA LYS A 147 0.70 -9.34 -12.65
C LYS A 147 -0.67 -9.20 -13.27
N TRP A 148 -0.70 -8.80 -14.54
CA TRP A 148 -1.93 -8.64 -15.33
C TRP A 148 -2.82 -9.90 -15.31
N LEU A 149 -2.22 -11.11 -15.34
CA LEU A 149 -2.95 -12.38 -15.28
C LEU A 149 -3.81 -12.49 -14.01
N LEU A 150 -3.29 -12.03 -12.88
CA LEU A 150 -4.00 -12.06 -11.59
C LEU A 150 -5.13 -11.02 -11.54
N GLY A 151 -5.12 -10.04 -12.45
CA GLY A 151 -6.21 -9.09 -12.66
C GLY A 151 -7.39 -9.65 -13.46
N LEU A 152 -7.24 -10.77 -14.18
CA LEU A 152 -8.33 -11.36 -14.96
C LEU A 152 -9.49 -11.78 -14.05
N ALA A 153 -10.71 -11.42 -14.43
CA ALA A 153 -11.92 -11.61 -13.61
C ALA A 153 -12.07 -12.98 -12.92
N PRO A 154 -11.92 -14.14 -13.61
CA PRO A 154 -12.06 -15.44 -12.96
C PRO A 154 -10.95 -15.71 -11.94
N ILE A 155 -9.71 -15.32 -12.24
CA ILE A 155 -8.53 -15.48 -11.39
C ILE A 155 -8.61 -14.53 -10.19
N LYS A 156 -8.93 -13.25 -10.44
CA LYS A 156 -9.18 -12.23 -9.43
C LYS A 156 -10.24 -12.69 -8.43
N LYS A 157 -11.38 -13.23 -8.90
CA LYS A 157 -12.46 -13.72 -8.03
C LYS A 157 -12.04 -14.94 -7.20
N LEU A 158 -11.20 -15.81 -7.74
CA LEU A 158 -10.65 -16.95 -6.99
C LEU A 158 -9.68 -16.45 -5.91
N LEU A 159 -8.75 -15.57 -6.28
CA LEU A 159 -7.76 -15.00 -5.38
C LEU A 159 -8.42 -14.26 -4.22
N LEU A 160 -9.39 -13.39 -4.50
CA LEU A 160 -10.12 -12.65 -3.47
C LEU A 160 -10.89 -13.59 -2.53
N ARG A 161 -11.46 -14.70 -3.03
CA ARG A 161 -12.13 -15.71 -2.19
C ARG A 161 -11.16 -16.39 -1.21
N VAL A 162 -9.96 -16.75 -1.67
CA VAL A 162 -8.92 -17.34 -0.81
C VAL A 162 -8.51 -16.36 0.28
N LEU A 163 -8.29 -15.09 -0.09
CA LEU A 163 -7.89 -14.02 0.84
C LEU A 163 -9.01 -13.67 1.83
N GLN A 164 -10.27 -13.69 1.40
CA GLN A 164 -11.43 -13.45 2.27
C GLN A 164 -11.56 -14.52 3.36
N LYS A 165 -11.31 -15.79 3.01
CA LYS A 165 -11.38 -16.92 3.96
C LYS A 165 -10.36 -16.77 5.10
N GLN A 166 -9.23 -16.14 4.85
CA GLN A 166 -8.23 -15.88 5.89
C GLN A 166 -8.67 -14.79 6.87
N LYS A 167 -9.30 -13.72 6.40
CA LYS A 167 -9.77 -12.61 7.25
C LYS A 167 -10.81 -13.06 8.28
N ASN A 168 -11.68 -13.99 7.93
CA ASN A 168 -12.74 -14.46 8.84
C ASN A 168 -12.20 -15.24 10.06
N ASN A 169 -10.95 -15.70 10.04
CA ASN A 169 -10.31 -16.35 11.19
C ASN A 169 -9.61 -15.35 12.14
N GLU A 170 -9.42 -14.10 11.74
CA GLU A 170 -8.82 -13.03 12.56
C GLU A 170 -9.88 -11.98 12.90
N SER A 171 -10.80 -12.36 13.79
CA SER A 171 -11.80 -11.43 14.33
C SER A 171 -11.15 -10.41 15.27
N SER A 172 -11.44 -9.11 15.04
CA SER A 172 -11.44 -7.97 15.99
C SER A 172 -10.46 -6.80 15.79
N VAL A 173 -10.27 -6.30 14.57
CA VAL A 173 -9.93 -4.86 14.41
C VAL A 173 -10.75 -4.25 13.30
N LEU A 174 -11.88 -3.65 13.66
CA LEU A 174 -12.85 -3.03 12.73
C LEU A 174 -12.23 -1.92 11.85
N GLN A 175 -11.04 -1.44 12.16
CA GLN A 175 -10.38 -0.32 11.48
C GLN A 175 -9.31 -0.70 10.45
N ARG A 176 -8.80 -1.95 10.48
CA ARG A 176 -7.76 -2.41 9.55
C ARG A 176 -8.40 -2.91 8.26
N GLN A 177 -8.30 -2.12 7.20
CA GLN A 177 -8.80 -2.46 5.88
C GLN A 177 -7.67 -2.98 4.99
N VAL A 178 -7.59 -4.30 4.86
CA VAL A 178 -6.72 -4.94 3.85
C VAL A 178 -7.39 -4.83 2.49
N VAL A 179 -6.72 -4.18 1.55
CA VAL A 179 -7.21 -3.87 0.20
C VAL A 179 -6.15 -4.22 -0.85
N TYR A 180 -6.60 -4.48 -2.08
CA TYR A 180 -5.75 -5.00 -3.15
C TYR A 180 -5.81 -4.09 -4.37
N SER A 181 -4.66 -3.70 -4.91
CA SER A 181 -4.60 -2.97 -6.19
C SER A 181 -4.01 -3.87 -7.26
N PHE A 182 -4.67 -3.95 -8.41
CA PHE A 182 -4.31 -4.87 -9.51
C PHE A 182 -3.93 -4.06 -10.74
N GLY A 183 -2.82 -4.40 -11.40
CA GLY A 183 -2.38 -3.71 -12.62
C GLY A 183 -0.90 -3.32 -12.59
N ASP A 184 -0.42 -2.61 -13.60
CA ASP A 184 0.94 -2.10 -13.69
C ASP A 184 1.03 -0.72 -13.01
N HIS A 185 1.25 -0.69 -11.70
CA HIS A 185 1.29 0.55 -10.91
C HIS A 185 2.50 1.46 -11.21
N TYR A 186 3.05 1.43 -12.43
CA TYR A 186 4.24 2.15 -12.87
C TYR A 186 4.18 3.65 -12.52
N HIS A 187 3.14 4.36 -12.95
CA HIS A 187 3.01 5.80 -12.71
C HIS A 187 2.86 6.10 -11.21
N PHE A 188 1.99 5.36 -10.52
CA PHE A 188 1.83 5.48 -9.08
C PHE A 188 3.17 5.32 -8.34
N ARG A 189 3.96 4.29 -8.70
CA ARG A 189 5.29 4.05 -8.11
C ARG A 189 6.27 5.19 -8.38
N LYS A 190 6.24 5.80 -9.56
CA LYS A 190 7.11 6.94 -9.88
C LYS A 190 6.72 8.20 -9.10
N GLU A 191 5.43 8.51 -9.03
CA GLU A 191 4.91 9.68 -8.31
C GLU A 191 5.14 9.58 -6.79
N THR A 192 4.95 8.38 -6.22
CA THR A 192 5.18 8.11 -4.79
C THR A 192 6.63 7.78 -4.44
N LYS A 193 7.54 7.80 -5.43
CA LYS A 193 8.97 7.49 -5.29
C LYS A 193 9.23 6.13 -4.63
N ILE A 194 8.50 5.11 -5.06
CA ILE A 194 8.74 3.73 -4.64
C ILE A 194 10.02 3.25 -5.34
N LEU A 195 11.04 2.88 -4.55
CA LEU A 195 12.41 2.59 -5.01
C LEU A 195 12.75 1.09 -5.05
N ASN A 196 12.11 0.28 -4.19
CA ASN A 196 12.22 -1.17 -4.17
C ASN A 196 10.84 -1.79 -3.89
N LEU A 197 10.46 -2.80 -4.66
CA LEU A 197 9.17 -3.49 -4.52
C LEU A 197 9.15 -4.49 -3.34
N LEU A 198 10.31 -4.94 -2.88
CA LEU A 198 10.44 -5.84 -1.73
C LEU A 198 10.29 -5.12 -0.38
N THR A 199 10.24 -3.78 -0.40
CA THR A 199 10.16 -2.94 0.80
C THR A 199 8.72 -2.53 1.11
N GLY A 200 8.35 -2.54 2.38
CA GLY A 200 7.11 -1.93 2.86
C GLY A 200 7.25 -0.41 3.00
N TYR A 201 6.23 0.34 2.53
CA TYR A 201 6.18 1.80 2.68
C TYR A 201 5.02 2.19 3.56
N ILE A 202 5.26 3.14 4.46
CA ILE A 202 4.30 3.58 5.45
C ILE A 202 4.04 5.06 5.22
N LEU A 203 2.79 5.45 5.05
CA LEU A 203 2.39 6.81 4.72
C LEU A 203 1.30 7.28 5.68
N LEU A 204 1.43 8.50 6.21
CA LEU A 204 0.30 9.20 6.85
C LEU A 204 -0.25 10.25 5.88
N LEU A 205 -1.56 10.19 5.65
CA LEU A 205 -2.29 11.16 4.84
C LEU A 205 -3.15 12.06 5.72
N ASP A 206 -3.21 13.35 5.43
CA ASP A 206 -4.18 14.28 6.04
C ASP A 206 -5.59 14.16 5.41
N LYS A 207 -6.57 14.92 5.92
CA LYS A 207 -7.95 14.96 5.37
C LYS A 207 -8.02 15.36 3.90
N SER A 208 -6.99 16.01 3.36
CA SER A 208 -6.90 16.41 1.96
C SER A 208 -6.20 15.36 1.09
N GLY A 209 -5.77 14.24 1.67
CA GLY A 209 -5.05 13.17 0.97
C GLY A 209 -3.62 13.53 0.63
N ARG A 210 -2.99 14.48 1.33
CA ARG A 210 -1.55 14.79 1.17
C ARG A 210 -0.72 13.92 2.09
N ILE A 211 0.44 13.48 1.59
CA ILE A 211 1.40 12.69 2.36
C ILE A 211 2.12 13.62 3.36
N ARG A 212 1.84 13.43 4.64
CA ARG A 212 2.37 14.25 5.73
C ARG A 212 3.52 13.59 6.48
N TRP A 213 3.71 12.29 6.30
CA TRP A 213 4.78 11.53 6.93
C TRP A 213 5.04 10.26 6.13
N GLN A 214 6.29 9.79 6.13
CA GLN A 214 6.71 8.59 5.43
C GLN A 214 7.69 7.76 6.26
N GLY A 215 7.60 6.44 6.14
CA GLY A 215 8.52 5.47 6.70
C GLY A 215 8.72 4.29 5.76
N PHE A 216 9.81 3.54 5.96
CA PHE A 216 10.26 2.49 5.03
C PHE A 216 10.78 1.28 5.81
N GLY A 217 10.56 0.08 5.26
CA GLY A 217 11.12 -1.17 5.76
C GLY A 217 10.56 -1.59 7.11
N THR A 218 11.37 -2.26 7.93
CA THR A 218 11.04 -2.60 9.32
C THR A 218 11.21 -1.37 10.22
N ALA A 219 10.27 -1.17 11.15
CA ALA A 219 10.29 -0.04 12.08
C ALA A 219 11.36 -0.21 13.16
N THR A 220 12.06 0.88 13.50
CA THR A 220 12.77 0.96 14.78
C THR A 220 11.85 1.53 15.87
N PRO A 221 12.12 1.28 17.17
CA PRO A 221 11.32 1.84 18.26
C PRO A 221 11.22 3.38 18.24
N GLU A 222 12.28 4.06 17.80
CA GLU A 222 12.33 5.51 17.66
C GLU A 222 11.38 5.98 16.56
N GLU A 223 11.36 5.29 15.42
CA GLU A 223 10.47 5.63 14.30
C GLU A 223 9.01 5.35 14.62
N VAL A 224 8.72 4.29 15.39
CA VAL A 224 7.38 4.05 15.92
C VAL A 224 6.95 5.22 16.81
N SER A 225 7.83 5.66 17.71
CA SER A 225 7.55 6.82 18.58
C SER A 225 7.30 8.10 17.78
N GLN A 226 8.09 8.33 16.73
CA GLN A 226 7.91 9.45 15.80
C GLN A 226 6.58 9.35 15.04
N LEU A 227 6.23 8.16 14.53
CA LEU A 227 4.96 7.91 13.85
C LEU A 227 3.78 8.27 14.76
N LEU A 228 3.78 7.77 16.01
CA LEU A 228 2.70 8.02 16.96
C LEU A 228 2.59 9.50 17.31
N SER A 229 3.72 10.16 17.61
CA SER A 229 3.76 11.59 17.92
C SER A 229 3.29 12.46 16.75
N CYS A 230 3.77 12.19 15.53
CA CYS A 230 3.35 12.89 14.31
C CYS A 230 1.86 12.67 14.01
N THR A 231 1.35 11.48 14.28
CA THR A 231 -0.08 11.18 14.12
C THR A 231 -0.92 12.03 15.07
N SER A 232 -0.57 12.07 16.36
CA SER A 232 -1.26 12.90 17.35
C SER A 232 -1.26 14.38 16.95
N GLN A 233 -0.12 14.91 16.51
CA GLN A 233 -0.01 16.30 16.03
C GLN A 233 -0.94 16.56 14.85
N LEU A 234 -0.97 15.66 13.85
CA LEU A 234 -1.85 15.79 12.69
C LEU A 234 -3.33 15.78 13.06
N LEU A 235 -3.70 15.14 14.16
CA LEU A 235 -5.09 15.05 14.60
C LEU A 235 -5.56 16.30 15.35
N GLU A 236 -4.64 17.00 16.00
CA GLU A 236 -4.87 18.29 16.65
C GLU A 236 -4.95 19.43 15.63
N ASP A 237 -4.12 19.39 14.57
CA ASP A 237 -4.02 20.41 13.53
C ASP A 237 -5.21 20.44 12.51
N GLN A 238 -6.24 19.59 12.66
CA GLN A 238 -7.25 19.30 11.61
C GLN A 238 -8.70 19.62 11.98
#